data_AF-A0A0G1J5B2-F1
#
_entry.id   AF-A0A0G1J5B2-F1
#
_cell.length_a   1.000
_cell.length_b   1.000
_cell.length_c   1.000
_cell.angle_alpha   90.00
_cell.angle_beta   90.00
_cell.angle_gamma   90.00
#
_symmetry.space_group_name_H-M   'P 1'
#
loop_
_entity.id
_entity.type
_entity.pdbx_description
1 polymer ?
#
loop_
_entity_poly.entity_id
_entity_poly.type
_entity_poly.pdbx_seq_one_letter_code
_entity_poly.pdbx_strand_id
1 'polypeptide(L)'
;MDRLVDVNLRDVNARDPEYGQDKELIRRQRRILHQLSPNIIEELHGHLQAAHNEQWHEFNEKLMLKGEVFERLLEAEDQLYDLFPETIRPEEETEDKQRVGETILGLMQNPGRFGFDDMDSLSNPDLFSIRFEGDSYIIETSIEAKTHLDGRTRHQLSDMGFRRAINIILDKINSLEDSSKHGLDGLGIGGHAIRLSDKYKQSITVPRNTQITPNSIGRSFGTKYAMNNEQTDRFSRDLQEMESQGLLKKACFSNEDIGAITDFFLDEINKLVEAQK
;
A
#
# COMPACT_ATOMS: atom_id res chain seq x y z
N MET A 1 -6.05 -6.36 21.66
CA MET A 1 -4.96 -7.10 20.99
C MET A 1 -4.90 -8.58 21.37
N ASP A 2 -4.84 -8.96 22.65
CA ASP A 2 -4.76 -10.39 23.03
C ASP A 2 -5.94 -11.23 22.50
N ARG A 3 -7.16 -10.68 22.47
CA ARG A 3 -8.32 -11.32 21.85
C ARG A 3 -8.17 -11.55 20.34
N LEU A 4 -7.57 -10.62 19.60
CA LEU A 4 -7.31 -10.74 18.16
C LEU A 4 -6.28 -11.85 17.89
N VAL A 5 -5.25 -11.92 18.73
CA VAL A 5 -4.17 -12.92 18.63
C VAL A 5 -4.68 -14.34 18.94
N ASP A 6 -5.59 -14.48 19.90
CA ASP A 6 -6.11 -15.78 20.34
C ASP A 6 -7.23 -16.35 19.46
N VAL A 7 -8.07 -15.50 18.85
CA VAL A 7 -9.26 -15.94 18.10
C VAL A 7 -8.94 -16.33 16.64
N ASN A 8 -7.94 -15.71 15.99
CA ASN A 8 -7.79 -15.84 14.54
C ASN A 8 -6.74 -16.85 14.05
N LEU A 9 -5.60 -16.98 14.72
CA LEU A 9 -4.50 -17.79 14.18
C LEU A 9 -4.69 -19.31 14.35
N ARG A 10 -5.56 -19.76 15.25
CA ARG A 10 -5.81 -21.20 15.44
C ARG A 10 -6.79 -21.77 14.41
N ASP A 11 -7.88 -21.06 14.13
CA ASP A 11 -8.95 -21.56 13.27
C ASP A 11 -8.64 -21.39 11.77
N VAL A 12 -7.90 -20.34 11.39
CA VAL A 12 -7.50 -20.12 10.00
C VAL A 12 -6.37 -21.06 9.58
N ASN A 13 -5.33 -21.19 10.41
CA ASN A 13 -4.21 -22.11 10.12
C ASN A 13 -4.60 -23.60 10.19
N ALA A 14 -5.72 -23.95 10.85
CA ALA A 14 -6.24 -25.32 10.81
C ALA A 14 -6.79 -25.74 9.43
N ARG A 15 -7.11 -24.76 8.56
CA ARG A 15 -7.62 -25.01 7.19
C ARG A 15 -6.52 -25.19 6.15
N ASP A 16 -5.26 -24.97 6.53
CA ASP A 16 -4.07 -25.15 5.69
C ASP A 16 -3.07 -26.09 6.39
N PRO A 17 -3.19 -27.43 6.20
CA PRO A 17 -2.51 -28.42 7.03
C PRO A 17 -0.99 -28.35 6.99
N GLU A 18 -0.42 -27.83 5.90
CA GLU A 18 1.02 -27.70 5.70
C GLU A 18 1.61 -26.55 6.56
N TYR A 19 0.79 -25.56 6.92
CA TYR A 19 1.22 -24.34 7.59
C TYR A 19 0.74 -24.19 9.04
N GLY A 20 -0.29 -24.93 9.46
CA GLY A 20 -0.70 -25.01 10.86
C GLY A 20 0.37 -25.53 11.83
N GLN A 21 1.50 -26.02 11.31
CA GLN A 21 2.65 -26.48 12.09
C GLN A 21 3.89 -25.57 12.00
N ASP A 22 3.87 -24.51 11.18
CA ASP A 22 4.99 -23.57 11.07
C ASP A 22 4.99 -22.61 12.27
N LYS A 23 5.68 -23.05 13.34
CA LYS A 23 5.82 -22.29 14.57
C LYS A 23 6.46 -20.92 14.37
N GLU A 24 7.35 -20.76 13.39
CA GLU A 24 8.01 -19.48 13.16
C GLU A 24 7.10 -18.52 12.41
N LEU A 25 6.34 -19.00 11.42
CA LEU A 25 5.30 -18.20 10.77
C LEU A 25 4.26 -17.68 11.78
N ILE A 26 3.75 -18.57 12.64
CA ILE A 26 2.79 -18.18 13.69
C ILE A 26 3.43 -17.16 14.65
N ARG A 27 4.68 -17.37 15.05
CA ARG A 27 5.41 -16.42 15.92
C ARG A 27 5.55 -15.06 15.25
N ARG A 28 5.87 -15.04 13.95
CA ARG A 28 6.00 -13.84 13.14
C ARG A 28 4.67 -13.10 13.04
N GLN A 29 3.60 -13.78 12.63
CA GLN A 29 2.24 -13.22 12.55
C GLN A 29 1.80 -12.62 13.89
N ARG A 30 2.04 -13.31 15.01
CA ARG A 30 1.73 -12.77 16.35
C ARG A 30 2.48 -11.48 16.66
N ARG A 31 3.78 -11.42 16.36
CA ARG A 31 4.57 -10.20 16.57
C ARG A 31 4.04 -9.04 15.74
N ILE A 32 3.64 -9.29 14.50
CA ILE A 32 3.05 -8.27 13.61
C ILE A 32 1.74 -7.76 14.20
N LEU A 33 0.84 -8.67 14.63
CA LEU A 33 -0.41 -8.27 15.27
C LEU A 33 -0.16 -7.44 16.54
N HIS A 34 0.83 -7.78 17.35
CA HIS A 34 1.19 -6.98 18.53
C HIS A 34 1.79 -5.61 18.21
N GLN A 35 2.30 -5.41 17.00
CA GLN A 35 2.88 -4.15 16.54
C GLN A 35 1.83 -3.17 16.00
N LEU A 36 0.61 -3.63 15.73
CA LEU A 36 -0.49 -2.75 15.29
C LEU A 36 -0.79 -1.67 16.35
N SER A 37 -1.24 -0.50 15.87
CA SER A 37 -1.62 0.65 16.72
C SER A 37 -2.61 0.24 17.82
N PRO A 38 -2.46 0.73 19.05
CA PRO A 38 -3.45 0.51 20.10
C PRO A 38 -4.82 1.13 19.76
N ASN A 39 -4.86 2.12 18.86
CA ASN A 39 -6.06 2.82 18.40
C ASN A 39 -6.53 2.35 17.01
N ILE A 40 -6.09 1.16 16.57
CA ILE A 40 -6.36 0.65 15.22
C ILE A 40 -7.86 0.58 14.89
N ILE A 41 -8.72 0.35 15.89
CA ILE A 41 -10.17 0.31 15.70
C ILE A 41 -10.70 1.68 15.28
N GLU A 42 -10.31 2.73 16.00
CA GLU A 42 -10.70 4.11 15.73
C GLU A 42 -10.13 4.59 14.39
N GLU A 43 -8.88 4.25 14.08
CA GLU A 43 -8.23 4.58 12.81
C GLU A 43 -8.99 3.97 11.63
N LEU A 44 -9.26 2.66 11.68
CA LEU A 44 -9.99 1.94 10.64
C LEU A 44 -11.44 2.43 10.50
N HIS A 45 -12.10 2.77 11.61
CA HIS A 45 -13.43 3.37 11.58
C HIS A 45 -13.41 4.75 10.89
N GLY A 46 -12.41 5.58 11.18
CA GLY A 46 -12.23 6.87 10.52
C GLY A 46 -12.03 6.74 9.01
N HIS A 47 -11.22 5.77 8.57
CA HIS A 47 -11.01 5.47 7.15
C HIS A 47 -12.32 5.01 6.49
N LEU A 48 -13.09 4.12 7.13
CA LEU A 48 -14.40 3.69 6.64
C LEU A 48 -15.37 4.86 6.47
N GLN A 49 -15.42 5.78 7.43
CA GLN A 49 -16.27 6.97 7.35
C GLN A 49 -15.84 7.90 6.20
N ALA A 50 -14.54 8.11 6.02
CA ALA A 50 -14.02 8.92 4.91
C ALA A 50 -14.42 8.33 3.55
N ALA A 51 -14.19 7.03 3.35
CA ALA A 51 -14.54 6.36 2.10
C ALA A 51 -16.06 6.36 1.83
N HIS A 52 -16.88 6.23 2.87
CA HIS A 52 -18.34 6.32 2.76
C HIS A 52 -18.79 7.72 2.30
N ASN A 53 -18.07 8.79 2.68
CA ASN A 53 -18.38 10.16 2.26
C ASN A 53 -17.95 10.46 0.81
N GLU A 54 -16.95 9.73 0.29
CA GLU A 54 -16.39 9.94 -1.04
C GLU A 54 -17.12 9.16 -2.16
N GLN A 55 -17.78 8.04 -1.85
CA GLN A 55 -18.38 7.16 -2.87
C GLN A 55 -19.91 7.30 -2.96
N TRP A 56 -20.41 7.58 -4.17
CA TRP A 56 -21.84 7.82 -4.41
C TRP A 56 -22.64 6.56 -4.74
N HIS A 57 -22.03 5.42 -5.14
CA HIS A 57 -22.76 4.15 -5.40
C HIS A 57 -21.88 2.89 -5.19
N GLU A 58 -22.45 1.83 -4.61
CA GLU A 58 -21.87 0.48 -4.40
C GLU A 58 -20.65 0.36 -3.45
N PHE A 59 -20.66 1.08 -2.34
CA PHE A 59 -19.67 0.93 -1.27
C PHE A 59 -19.79 -0.46 -0.58
N ASN A 60 -18.70 -1.23 -0.60
CA ASN A 60 -18.58 -2.49 0.15
C ASN A 60 -17.59 -2.31 1.30
N GLU A 61 -18.12 -2.06 2.49
CA GLU A 61 -17.36 -1.84 3.73
C GLU A 61 -16.31 -2.92 3.98
N LYS A 62 -16.71 -4.19 3.86
CA LYS A 62 -15.80 -5.32 4.13
C LYS A 62 -14.65 -5.37 3.12
N LEU A 63 -14.91 -5.11 1.84
CA LEU A 63 -13.86 -5.13 0.82
C LEU A 63 -12.87 -3.98 1.01
N MET A 64 -13.38 -2.78 1.30
CA MET A 64 -12.54 -1.61 1.61
C MET A 64 -11.70 -1.89 2.86
N LEU A 65 -12.33 -2.32 3.95
CA LEU A 65 -11.65 -2.60 5.21
C LEU A 65 -10.60 -3.71 5.05
N LYS A 66 -10.84 -4.68 4.17
CA LYS A 66 -9.86 -5.74 3.86
C LYS A 66 -8.57 -5.16 3.26
N GLY A 67 -8.67 -4.16 2.39
CA GLY A 67 -7.51 -3.45 1.84
C GLY A 67 -6.72 -2.73 2.94
N GLU A 68 -7.41 -1.90 3.71
CA GLU A 68 -6.84 -1.14 4.83
C GLU A 68 -6.16 -2.03 5.86
N VAL A 69 -6.83 -3.11 6.28
CA VAL A 69 -6.26 -4.09 7.22
C VAL A 69 -4.99 -4.72 6.64
N PHE A 70 -4.97 -5.03 5.35
CA PHE A 70 -3.78 -5.61 4.74
C PHE A 70 -2.60 -4.64 4.75
N GLU A 71 -2.83 -3.37 4.42
CA GLU A 71 -1.81 -2.32 4.47
C GLU A 71 -1.24 -2.15 5.88
N ARG A 72 -2.09 -2.08 6.91
CA ARG A 72 -1.65 -1.99 8.31
C ARG A 72 -0.83 -3.19 8.78
N LEU A 73 -1.18 -4.39 8.30
CA LEU A 73 -0.39 -5.58 8.57
C LEU A 73 0.98 -5.52 7.89
N LEU A 74 1.07 -4.98 6.66
CA LEU A 74 2.32 -4.82 5.94
C LEU A 74 3.22 -3.73 6.56
N GLU A 75 2.64 -2.61 6.99
CA GLU A 75 3.37 -1.56 7.73
C GLU A 75 4.01 -2.13 8.99
N ALA A 76 3.24 -2.87 9.80
CA ALA A 76 3.74 -3.51 11.00
C ALA A 76 4.76 -4.63 10.70
N GLU A 77 4.58 -5.37 9.60
CA GLU A 77 5.53 -6.39 9.16
C GLU A 77 6.86 -5.77 8.70
N ASP A 78 6.80 -4.66 7.95
CA ASP A 78 7.99 -3.93 7.53
C ASP A 78 8.76 -3.39 8.73
N GLN A 79 8.10 -2.73 9.69
CA GLN A 79 8.75 -2.22 10.91
C GLN A 79 9.56 -3.29 11.65
N LEU A 80 9.06 -4.53 11.70
CA LEU A 80 9.67 -5.63 12.45
C LEU A 80 10.74 -6.40 11.68
N TYR A 81 10.61 -6.52 10.36
CA TYR A 81 11.40 -7.44 9.54
C TYR A 81 12.05 -6.82 8.32
N ASP A 82 11.89 -5.51 8.14
CA ASP A 82 12.41 -4.75 7.01
C ASP A 82 12.03 -5.44 5.69
N LEU A 83 10.72 -5.53 5.45
CA LEU A 83 10.16 -6.14 4.24
C LEU A 83 10.66 -5.41 3.00
N PHE A 84 10.88 -4.11 3.13
CA PHE A 84 11.32 -3.22 2.08
C PHE A 84 12.68 -2.62 2.46
N PRO A 85 13.77 -3.42 2.42
CA PRO A 85 15.11 -2.90 2.72
C PRO A 85 15.56 -1.85 1.68
N GLU A 86 14.91 -1.83 0.52
CA GLU A 86 15.10 -0.80 -0.51
C GLU A 86 14.39 0.51 -0.15
N THR A 87 13.39 0.53 0.75
CA THR A 87 12.86 1.78 1.28
C THR A 87 13.88 2.39 2.19
N ILE A 88 14.25 3.62 1.87
CA ILE A 88 15.06 4.40 2.77
C ILE A 88 14.22 4.68 4.00
N ARG A 89 14.55 3.94 5.06
CA ARG A 89 14.57 4.51 6.40
C ARG A 89 15.75 5.47 6.36
N PRO A 90 15.58 6.78 6.59
CA PRO A 90 16.68 7.72 6.49
C PRO A 90 17.85 7.27 7.36
N GLU A 91 18.82 6.58 6.74
CA GLU A 91 20.05 6.16 7.35
C GLU A 91 20.90 7.42 7.43
N GLU A 92 20.91 8.04 8.62
CA GLU A 92 21.76 9.18 8.95
C GLU A 92 21.50 10.45 8.12
N GLU A 93 20.24 10.87 8.01
CA GLU A 93 19.90 12.15 7.41
C GLU A 93 19.56 13.20 8.47
N THR A 94 19.96 14.45 8.23
CA THR A 94 19.60 15.59 9.08
C THR A 94 18.08 15.68 9.22
N GLU A 95 17.56 16.14 10.36
CA GLU A 95 16.11 16.28 10.61
C GLU A 95 15.36 16.96 9.44
N ASP A 96 16.02 17.95 8.79
CA ASP A 96 15.47 18.63 7.61
C ASP A 96 15.21 17.72 6.40
N LYS A 97 16.09 16.77 6.12
CA LYS A 97 15.94 15.85 4.98
C LYS A 97 14.86 14.82 5.23
N GLN A 98 14.78 14.32 6.46
CA GLN A 98 13.70 13.45 6.87
C GLN A 98 12.35 14.17 6.74
N ARG A 99 12.26 15.41 7.24
CA ARG A 99 11.04 16.24 7.11
C ARG A 99 10.63 16.45 5.65
N VAL A 100 11.57 16.75 4.77
CA VAL A 100 11.28 16.92 3.33
C VAL A 100 10.89 15.59 2.69
N GLY A 101 11.54 14.47 3.05
CA GLY A 101 11.16 13.13 2.60
C GLY A 101 9.71 12.79 2.99
N GLU A 102 9.33 13.01 4.25
CA GLU A 102 7.96 12.84 4.74
C GLU A 102 6.97 13.78 4.02
N THR A 103 7.39 15.01 3.70
CA THR A 103 6.60 15.96 2.92
C THR A 103 6.35 15.44 1.50
N ILE A 104 7.37 14.88 0.84
CA ILE A 104 7.24 14.27 -0.48
C ILE A 104 6.29 13.06 -0.40
N LEU A 105 6.44 12.18 0.58
CA LEU A 105 5.55 11.04 0.76
C LEU A 105 4.09 11.47 0.93
N GLY A 106 3.84 12.44 1.81
CA GLY A 106 2.50 12.99 2.04
C GLY A 106 1.90 13.61 0.78
N LEU A 107 2.72 14.33 0.00
CA LEU A 107 2.30 14.89 -1.29
C LEU A 107 1.93 13.79 -2.28
N MET A 108 2.76 12.76 -2.41
CA MET A 108 2.50 11.68 -3.36
C MET A 108 1.23 10.90 -3.01
N GLN A 109 0.96 10.69 -1.73
CA GLN A 109 -0.23 9.99 -1.26
C GLN A 109 -1.51 10.85 -1.38
N ASN A 110 -1.41 12.13 -1.05
CA ASN A 110 -2.56 13.05 -1.02
C ASN A 110 -2.18 14.44 -1.53
N PRO A 111 -2.14 14.64 -2.86
CA PRO A 111 -1.81 15.92 -3.47
C PRO A 111 -2.76 17.06 -3.06
N GLY A 112 -4.07 16.78 -2.88
CA GLY A 112 -5.07 17.75 -2.44
C GLY A 112 -4.73 18.45 -1.12
N ARG A 113 -4.07 17.76 -0.17
CA ARG A 113 -3.58 18.41 1.08
C ARG A 113 -2.60 19.56 0.84
N PHE A 114 -1.95 19.59 -0.32
CA PHE A 114 -0.99 20.60 -0.73
C PHE A 114 -1.59 21.55 -1.79
N GLY A 115 -2.91 21.51 -2.00
CA GLY A 115 -3.63 22.37 -2.95
C GLY A 115 -3.54 21.93 -4.41
N PHE A 116 -3.37 20.62 -4.66
CA PHE A 116 -3.37 20.02 -6.00
C PHE A 116 -4.58 19.10 -6.21
N ASP A 117 -5.78 19.62 -5.98
CA ASP A 117 -7.05 18.86 -6.08
C ASP A 117 -7.27 18.24 -7.48
N ASP A 118 -6.66 18.81 -8.52
CA ASP A 118 -6.70 18.27 -9.88
C ASP A 118 -5.91 16.96 -10.03
N MET A 119 -5.07 16.62 -9.05
CA MET A 119 -4.24 15.41 -9.02
C MET A 119 -4.79 14.29 -8.15
N ASP A 120 -5.87 14.51 -7.40
CA ASP A 120 -6.46 13.47 -6.53
C ASP A 120 -7.00 12.26 -7.33
N SER A 121 -7.25 12.44 -8.63
CA SER A 121 -7.67 11.35 -9.52
C SER A 121 -6.52 10.48 -10.05
N LEU A 122 -5.26 10.86 -9.79
CA LEU A 122 -4.10 10.07 -10.18
C LEU A 122 -4.02 8.79 -9.36
N SER A 123 -3.58 7.70 -10.00
CA SER A 123 -3.24 6.49 -9.26
C SER A 123 -1.90 6.73 -8.56
N ASN A 124 -1.95 6.93 -7.26
CA ASN A 124 -0.76 7.14 -6.44
C ASN A 124 -0.41 5.84 -5.70
N PRO A 125 0.86 5.39 -5.75
CA PRO A 125 1.33 4.29 -4.92
C PRO A 125 1.22 4.58 -3.42
N ASP A 126 1.05 3.51 -2.64
CA ASP A 126 0.98 3.58 -1.18
C ASP A 126 2.29 4.07 -0.56
N LEU A 127 3.42 3.55 -1.02
CA LEU A 127 4.74 3.79 -0.43
C LEU A 127 5.82 4.04 -1.50
N PHE A 128 6.87 4.76 -1.11
CA PHE A 128 8.02 5.05 -1.95
C PHE A 128 9.34 4.83 -1.22
N SER A 129 10.35 4.39 -1.96
CA SER A 129 11.75 4.60 -1.60
C SER A 129 12.26 5.90 -2.20
N ILE A 130 12.81 6.77 -1.36
CA ILE A 130 13.35 8.07 -1.75
C ILE A 130 14.77 8.19 -1.21
N ARG A 131 15.75 8.42 -2.10
CA ARG A 131 17.13 8.72 -1.70
C ARG A 131 17.51 10.14 -2.01
N PHE A 132 18.37 10.72 -1.18
CA PHE A 132 18.95 12.03 -1.47
C PHE A 132 20.31 11.87 -2.18
N GLU A 133 20.45 12.47 -3.36
CA GLU A 133 21.70 12.48 -4.13
C GLU A 133 22.01 13.88 -4.63
N GLY A 134 23.18 14.40 -4.24
CA GLY A 134 23.55 15.79 -4.54
C GLY A 134 22.58 16.76 -3.89
N ASP A 135 21.79 17.46 -4.70
CA ASP A 135 20.75 18.40 -4.26
C ASP A 135 19.33 17.92 -4.64
N SER A 136 19.14 16.63 -4.92
CA SER A 136 17.87 16.08 -5.42
C SER A 136 17.38 14.89 -4.60
N TYR A 137 16.06 14.82 -4.44
CA TYR A 137 15.37 13.63 -3.94
C TYR A 137 15.04 12.73 -5.13
N ILE A 138 15.45 11.47 -5.07
CA ILE A 138 15.32 10.49 -6.14
C ILE A 138 14.35 9.40 -5.68
N ILE A 139 13.20 9.30 -6.34
CA ILE A 139 12.25 8.20 -6.16
C ILE A 139 12.81 6.97 -6.90
N GLU A 140 13.13 5.92 -6.15
CA GLU A 140 13.73 4.70 -6.70
C GLU A 140 12.72 3.59 -6.93
N THR A 141 11.84 3.38 -5.97
CA THR A 141 10.87 2.28 -6.00
C THR A 141 9.53 2.79 -5.50
N SER A 142 8.44 2.38 -6.13
CA SER A 142 7.12 2.48 -5.52
C SER A 142 6.65 1.10 -5.08
N ILE A 143 5.94 1.07 -3.95
CA ILE A 143 5.53 -0.16 -3.29
C ILE A 143 4.03 -0.09 -3.05
N GLU A 144 3.34 -1.17 -3.39
CA GLU A 144 1.89 -1.24 -3.34
C GLU A 144 1.41 -2.53 -2.68
N ALA A 145 0.41 -2.43 -1.82
CA ALA A 145 -0.27 -3.59 -1.24
C ALA A 145 -1.42 -4.04 -2.15
N LYS A 146 -1.46 -5.33 -2.51
CA LYS A 146 -2.54 -5.89 -3.35
C LYS A 146 -3.14 -7.16 -2.76
N THR A 147 -4.37 -7.04 -2.26
CA THR A 147 -5.19 -8.20 -1.85
C THR A 147 -5.73 -9.00 -3.04
N HIS A 148 -5.82 -8.36 -4.21
CA HIS A 148 -6.27 -8.94 -5.47
C HIS A 148 -5.40 -8.48 -6.63
N LEU A 149 -5.15 -9.40 -7.57
CA LEU A 149 -4.45 -9.12 -8.82
C LEU A 149 -5.48 -9.10 -9.93
N ASP A 150 -5.73 -7.93 -10.53
CA ASP A 150 -6.73 -7.77 -11.58
C ASP A 150 -6.25 -6.79 -12.67
N GLY A 151 -7.14 -6.42 -13.59
CA GLY A 151 -6.78 -5.48 -14.65
C GLY A 151 -6.56 -4.05 -14.16
N ARG A 152 -7.09 -3.66 -12.99
CA ARG A 152 -6.73 -2.38 -12.35
C ARG A 152 -5.29 -2.46 -11.87
N THR A 153 -4.90 -3.54 -11.19
CA THR A 153 -3.49 -3.77 -10.81
C THR A 153 -2.57 -3.70 -12.03
N ARG A 154 -2.93 -4.40 -13.11
CA ARG A 154 -2.17 -4.36 -14.37
C ARG A 154 -2.04 -2.94 -14.92
N HIS A 155 -3.13 -2.17 -14.91
CA HIS A 155 -3.10 -0.80 -15.39
C HIS A 155 -2.19 0.09 -14.53
N GLN A 156 -2.28 -0.03 -13.21
CA GLN A 156 -1.44 0.69 -12.26
C GLN A 156 0.06 0.36 -12.43
N LEU A 157 0.39 -0.91 -12.70
CA LEU A 157 1.77 -1.36 -12.93
C LEU A 157 2.29 -1.13 -14.35
N SER A 158 1.47 -0.56 -15.24
CA SER A 158 1.92 -0.20 -16.58
C SER A 158 2.61 1.17 -16.60
N ASP A 159 3.30 1.49 -17.69
CA ASP A 159 3.87 2.83 -17.91
C ASP A 159 2.82 3.95 -17.85
N MET A 160 1.54 3.62 -18.05
CA MET A 160 0.42 4.56 -17.99
C MET A 160 -0.19 4.71 -16.59
N GLY A 161 0.25 3.88 -15.63
CA GLY A 161 -0.21 3.89 -14.25
C GLY A 161 0.69 4.73 -13.35
N PHE A 162 1.24 4.11 -12.30
CA PHE A 162 1.98 4.79 -11.24
C PHE A 162 3.16 5.62 -11.76
N ARG A 163 3.95 5.08 -12.70
CA ARG A 163 5.09 5.81 -13.26
C ARG A 163 4.67 7.14 -13.87
N ARG A 164 3.57 7.16 -14.61
CA ARG A 164 3.04 8.37 -15.23
C ARG A 164 2.48 9.33 -14.19
N ALA A 165 1.72 8.83 -13.22
CA ALA A 165 1.20 9.65 -12.12
C ALA A 165 2.33 10.35 -11.38
N ILE A 166 3.39 9.61 -11.03
CA ILE A 166 4.59 10.16 -10.39
C ILE A 166 5.18 11.29 -11.24
N ASN A 167 5.49 11.03 -12.52
CA ASN A 167 6.07 12.05 -13.39
C ASN A 167 5.22 13.33 -13.49
N ILE A 168 3.89 13.20 -13.55
CA ILE A 168 2.97 14.36 -13.56
C ILE A 168 3.13 15.19 -12.29
N ILE A 169 3.17 14.53 -11.12
CA ILE A 169 3.37 15.22 -9.84
C ILE A 169 4.76 15.88 -9.81
N LEU A 170 5.81 15.16 -10.19
CA LEU A 170 7.18 15.68 -10.19
C LEU A 170 7.33 16.91 -11.09
N ASP A 171 6.81 16.85 -12.32
CA ASP A 171 6.86 17.96 -13.28
C ASP A 171 6.16 19.19 -12.70
N LYS A 172 5.01 19.00 -12.04
CA LYS A 172 4.28 20.09 -11.41
C LYS A 172 5.10 20.72 -10.29
N ILE A 173 5.59 19.93 -9.33
CA ILE A 173 6.32 20.46 -8.17
C ILE A 173 7.59 21.18 -8.59
N ASN A 174 8.38 20.56 -9.46
CA ASN A 174 9.64 21.13 -9.93
C ASN A 174 9.45 22.43 -10.73
N SER A 175 8.23 22.70 -11.22
CA SER A 175 7.87 23.95 -11.92
C SER A 175 7.32 25.06 -11.02
N LEU A 176 7.16 24.83 -9.72
CA LEU A 176 6.64 25.83 -8.80
C LEU A 176 7.69 26.90 -8.50
N GLU A 177 7.36 28.16 -8.78
CA GLU A 177 8.17 29.33 -8.39
C GLU A 177 8.11 29.62 -6.89
N ASP A 178 7.01 29.26 -6.22
CA ASP A 178 6.77 29.49 -4.80
C ASP A 178 6.05 28.28 -4.18
N SER A 179 6.85 27.28 -3.83
CA SER A 179 6.42 26.02 -3.23
C SER A 179 5.95 26.17 -1.77
N SER A 180 6.37 27.26 -1.09
CA SER A 180 6.01 27.53 0.31
C SER A 180 4.50 27.71 0.51
N LYS A 181 3.79 28.29 -0.47
CA LYS A 181 2.33 28.44 -0.46
C LYS A 181 1.58 27.11 -0.42
N HIS A 182 2.25 26.05 -0.84
CA HIS A 182 1.73 24.68 -0.86
C HIS A 182 2.24 23.87 0.34
N GLY A 183 3.00 24.46 1.27
CA GLY A 183 3.63 23.73 2.36
C GLY A 183 4.80 22.85 1.93
N LEU A 184 5.37 23.11 0.74
CA LEU A 184 6.46 22.35 0.13
C LEU A 184 7.80 23.09 0.26
N ASP A 185 8.08 23.64 1.45
CA ASP A 185 9.27 24.44 1.70
C ASP A 185 10.56 23.68 1.35
N GLY A 186 11.41 24.32 0.54
CA GLY A 186 12.68 23.74 0.09
C GLY A 186 12.58 22.83 -1.14
N LEU A 187 11.39 22.69 -1.75
CA LEU A 187 11.19 22.01 -3.03
C LEU A 187 10.90 23.02 -4.16
N GLY A 188 10.96 22.59 -5.42
CA GLY A 188 10.58 23.42 -6.58
C GLY A 188 11.72 24.28 -7.14
N ILE A 189 11.39 25.35 -7.87
CA ILE A 189 12.38 26.21 -8.52
C ILE A 189 13.24 26.91 -7.47
N GLY A 190 14.56 26.70 -7.54
CA GLY A 190 15.52 27.27 -6.59
C GLY A 190 15.68 26.49 -5.29
N GLY A 191 14.92 25.40 -5.10
CA GLY A 191 15.08 24.43 -4.02
C GLY A 191 15.62 23.09 -4.50
N HIS A 192 15.35 22.04 -3.75
CA HIS A 192 15.65 20.66 -4.13
C HIS A 192 14.69 20.19 -5.23
N ALA A 193 15.27 19.56 -6.25
CA ALA A 193 14.48 18.89 -7.29
C ALA A 193 14.08 17.49 -6.82
N ILE A 194 12.89 17.04 -7.22
CA ILE A 194 12.47 15.65 -7.05
C ILE A 194 12.51 14.96 -8.41
N ARG A 195 13.15 13.80 -8.49
CA ARG A 195 13.34 13.08 -9.75
C ARG A 195 12.93 11.63 -9.62
N LEU A 196 12.51 11.04 -10.73
CA LEU A 196 12.33 9.60 -10.84
C LEU A 196 13.65 8.97 -11.30
N SER A 197 14.07 7.89 -10.65
CA SER A 197 15.27 7.14 -11.06
C SER A 197 15.12 6.57 -12.47
N ASP A 198 16.19 6.60 -13.27
CA ASP A 198 16.23 5.91 -14.57
C ASP A 198 16.06 4.38 -14.42
N LYS A 199 16.40 3.87 -13.24
CA LYS A 199 16.24 2.46 -12.85
C LYS A 199 15.03 2.26 -11.95
N TYR A 200 14.02 3.13 -12.05
CA TYR A 200 12.83 3.06 -11.20
C TYR A 200 12.16 1.68 -11.29
N LYS A 201 11.77 1.17 -10.12
CA LYS A 201 11.12 -0.14 -9.99
C LYS A 201 9.73 0.01 -9.38
N GLN A 202 8.87 -0.93 -9.72
CA GLN A 202 7.58 -1.11 -9.06
C GLN A 202 7.62 -2.43 -8.32
N SER A 203 7.35 -2.40 -7.02
CA SER A 203 7.22 -3.58 -6.19
C SER A 203 5.77 -3.70 -5.74
N ILE A 204 5.28 -4.93 -5.66
CA ILE A 204 3.98 -5.23 -5.05
C ILE A 204 4.13 -6.26 -3.96
N THR A 205 3.31 -6.15 -2.92
CA THR A 205 3.18 -7.17 -1.90
C THR A 205 1.78 -7.74 -1.92
N VAL A 206 1.69 -9.07 -1.98
CA VAL A 206 0.42 -9.81 -2.04
C VAL A 206 0.29 -10.79 -0.86
N PRO A 207 -0.92 -11.22 -0.50
CA PRO A 207 -1.13 -12.22 0.53
C PRO A 207 -0.33 -13.50 0.26
N ARG A 208 0.09 -14.17 1.34
CA ARG A 208 0.96 -15.36 1.33
C ARG A 208 0.57 -16.41 0.30
N ASN A 209 -0.72 -16.74 0.24
CA ASN A 209 -1.27 -17.80 -0.59
C ASN A 209 -1.74 -17.33 -1.97
N THR A 210 -1.39 -16.11 -2.38
CA THR A 210 -1.74 -15.60 -3.71
C THR A 210 -1.00 -16.40 -4.77
N GLN A 211 -1.76 -17.14 -5.58
CA GLN A 211 -1.21 -17.85 -6.73
C GLN A 211 -1.02 -16.86 -7.90
N ILE A 212 0.08 -16.99 -8.65
CA ILE A 212 0.34 -16.21 -9.86
C ILE A 212 0.11 -17.11 -11.07
N THR A 213 -1.16 -17.27 -11.41
CA THR A 213 -1.62 -18.04 -12.57
C THR A 213 -2.70 -17.25 -13.30
N PRO A 214 -2.94 -17.51 -14.60
CA PRO A 214 -4.03 -16.86 -15.32
C PRO A 214 -5.41 -17.07 -14.67
N ASN A 215 -5.61 -18.20 -13.97
CA ASN A 215 -6.88 -18.54 -13.32
C ASN A 215 -7.09 -17.84 -11.98
N SER A 216 -6.01 -17.39 -11.32
CA SER A 216 -6.06 -16.72 -10.02
C SER A 216 -6.06 -15.20 -10.12
N ILE A 217 -5.70 -14.65 -11.29
CA ILE A 217 -5.86 -13.23 -11.60
C ILE A 217 -7.36 -12.95 -11.72
N GLY A 218 -7.86 -12.13 -10.82
CA GLY A 218 -9.26 -11.78 -10.69
C GLY A 218 -9.77 -11.07 -11.94
N ARG A 219 -11.08 -11.20 -12.17
CA ARG A 219 -11.78 -10.32 -13.11
C ARG A 219 -11.85 -8.94 -12.48
N SER A 220 -11.44 -7.92 -13.22
CA SER A 220 -11.52 -6.53 -12.79
C SER A 220 -12.94 -6.15 -12.36
N PHE A 221 -13.05 -5.34 -11.31
CA PHE A 221 -14.33 -4.72 -10.95
C PHE A 221 -14.73 -3.74 -12.05
N GLY A 222 -15.69 -4.15 -12.89
CA GLY A 222 -16.22 -3.36 -14.00
C GLY A 222 -15.49 -3.55 -15.34
N THR A 223 -16.12 -3.04 -16.41
CA THR A 223 -15.64 -3.20 -17.80
C THR A 223 -14.41 -2.36 -18.12
N LYS A 224 -14.15 -1.28 -17.36
CA LYS A 224 -13.07 -0.30 -17.61
C LYS A 224 -11.68 -0.94 -17.67
N TYR A 225 -11.45 -1.97 -16.87
CA TYR A 225 -10.16 -2.67 -16.81
C TYR A 225 -10.29 -4.16 -17.16
N ALA A 226 -11.36 -4.57 -17.83
CA ALA A 226 -11.54 -5.96 -18.20
C ALA A 226 -10.35 -6.44 -19.07
N MET A 227 -9.77 -7.57 -18.69
CA MET A 227 -8.70 -8.21 -19.45
C MET A 227 -9.26 -9.34 -20.29
N ASN A 228 -8.81 -9.44 -21.54
CA ASN A 228 -9.00 -10.65 -22.32
C ASN A 228 -7.98 -11.73 -21.92
N ASN A 229 -8.13 -12.96 -22.40
CA ASN A 229 -7.26 -14.08 -22.02
C ASN A 229 -5.78 -13.79 -22.32
N GLU A 230 -5.46 -13.19 -23.46
CA GLU A 230 -4.08 -12.85 -23.83
C GLU A 230 -3.47 -11.82 -22.86
N GLN A 231 -4.24 -10.81 -22.45
CA GLN A 231 -3.82 -9.82 -21.47
C GLN A 231 -3.62 -10.43 -20.09
N THR A 232 -4.49 -11.36 -19.68
CA THR A 232 -4.36 -12.10 -18.42
C THR A 232 -3.13 -12.98 -18.43
N ASP A 233 -2.89 -13.72 -19.52
CA ASP A 233 -1.71 -14.58 -19.68
C ASP A 233 -0.42 -13.76 -19.66
N ARG A 234 -0.41 -12.61 -20.37
CA ARG A 234 0.73 -11.69 -20.34
C ARG A 234 0.96 -11.14 -18.93
N PHE A 235 -0.08 -10.67 -18.25
CA PHE A 235 0.05 -10.14 -16.91
C PHE A 235 0.55 -11.20 -15.92
N SER A 236 0.08 -12.45 -16.04
CA SER A 236 0.60 -13.56 -15.23
C SER A 236 2.11 -13.78 -15.45
N ARG A 237 2.60 -13.65 -16.69
CA ARG A 237 4.04 -13.75 -16.97
C ARG A 237 4.81 -12.56 -16.40
N ASP A 238 4.29 -11.35 -16.57
CA ASP A 238 4.92 -10.13 -16.03
C ASP A 238 5.04 -10.24 -14.49
N LEU A 239 4.02 -10.75 -13.81
CA LEU A 239 4.04 -10.98 -12.35
C LEU A 239 5.04 -12.07 -11.93
N GLN A 240 5.17 -13.16 -12.70
CA GLN A 240 6.17 -14.19 -12.47
C GLN A 240 7.59 -13.66 -12.65
N GLU A 241 7.80 -12.80 -13.65
CA GLU A 241 9.06 -12.11 -13.86
C GLU A 241 9.38 -11.18 -12.67
N MET A 242 8.41 -10.38 -12.22
CA MET A 242 8.55 -9.55 -11.01
C MET A 242 8.90 -10.38 -9.78
N GLU A 243 8.27 -11.54 -9.58
CA GLU A 243 8.58 -12.46 -8.48
C GLU A 243 10.03 -12.96 -8.58
N SER A 244 10.48 -13.35 -9.78
CA SER A 244 11.87 -13.79 -10.00
C SER A 244 12.91 -12.69 -9.75
N GLN A 245 12.52 -11.42 -9.91
CA GLN A 245 13.35 -10.25 -9.66
C GLN A 245 13.26 -9.74 -8.21
N GLY A 246 12.42 -10.36 -7.36
CA GLY A 246 12.19 -9.92 -5.98
C GLY A 246 11.28 -8.69 -5.84
N LEU A 247 10.58 -8.30 -6.91
CA LEU A 247 9.65 -7.16 -6.96
C LEU A 247 8.21 -7.56 -6.65
N LEU A 248 7.89 -8.85 -6.64
CA LEU A 248 6.64 -9.35 -6.09
C LEU A 248 6.95 -10.10 -4.80
N LYS A 249 6.49 -9.55 -3.68
CA LYS A 249 6.70 -10.11 -2.34
C LYS A 249 5.43 -10.77 -1.83
N LYS A 250 5.61 -11.84 -1.05
CA LYS A 250 4.51 -12.49 -0.32
C LYS A 250 4.54 -12.01 1.13
N ALA A 251 3.40 -11.55 1.63
CA ALA A 251 3.22 -11.21 3.04
C ALA A 251 3.21 -12.47 3.92
N CYS A 252 3.28 -12.28 5.24
CA CYS A 252 3.08 -13.40 6.16
C CYS A 252 1.62 -13.86 6.27
N PHE A 253 0.66 -13.01 5.95
CA PHE A 253 -0.76 -13.30 6.08
C PHE A 253 -1.34 -13.78 4.75
N SER A 254 -2.11 -14.86 4.80
CA SER A 254 -2.93 -15.34 3.67
C SER A 254 -4.17 -14.47 3.49
N ASN A 255 -4.87 -14.65 2.37
CA ASN A 255 -6.15 -13.99 2.14
C ASN A 255 -7.20 -14.32 3.21
N GLU A 256 -7.19 -15.56 3.70
CA GLU A 256 -8.08 -16.06 4.74
C GLU A 256 -7.72 -15.44 6.09
N ASP A 257 -6.42 -15.32 6.41
CA ASP A 257 -5.97 -14.65 7.63
C ASP A 257 -6.43 -13.20 7.64
N ILE A 258 -6.16 -12.48 6.54
CA ILE A 258 -6.56 -11.07 6.38
C ILE A 258 -8.08 -10.96 6.52
N GLY A 259 -8.84 -11.81 5.84
CA GLY A 259 -10.31 -11.80 5.90
C GLY A 259 -10.85 -12.01 7.32
N ALA A 260 -10.28 -12.93 8.09
CA ALA A 260 -10.70 -13.20 9.45
C ALA A 260 -10.31 -12.07 10.43
N ILE A 261 -9.16 -11.42 10.20
CA ILE A 261 -8.74 -10.21 10.93
C ILE A 261 -9.68 -9.04 10.61
N THR A 262 -10.05 -8.87 9.32
CA THR A 262 -11.02 -7.88 8.87
C THR A 262 -12.37 -8.09 9.55
N ASP A 263 -12.86 -9.33 9.61
CA ASP A 263 -14.14 -9.64 10.27
C ASP A 263 -14.12 -9.29 11.76
N PHE A 264 -13.01 -9.60 12.46
CA PHE A 264 -12.82 -9.18 13.84
C PHE A 264 -12.89 -7.65 13.98
N PHE A 265 -12.18 -6.90 13.13
CA PHE A 265 -12.17 -5.44 13.22
C PHE A 265 -13.51 -4.82 12.89
N LEU A 266 -14.23 -5.36 11.90
CA LEU A 266 -15.58 -4.90 11.56
C LEU A 266 -16.54 -5.08 12.74
N ASP A 267 -16.48 -6.23 13.43
CA ASP A 267 -17.29 -6.48 14.63
C ASP A 267 -16.97 -5.50 15.77
N GLU A 268 -15.70 -5.18 16.02
CA GLU A 268 -15.30 -4.22 17.04
C GLU A 268 -15.70 -2.78 16.68
N ILE A 269 -15.61 -2.38 15.41
CA ILE A 269 -16.08 -1.08 14.92
C ILE A 269 -17.60 -0.96 15.11
N ASN A 270 -18.36 -2.00 14.78
CA ASN A 270 -19.82 -2.00 14.98
C ASN A 270 -20.20 -1.82 16.46
N LYS A 271 -19.48 -2.48 17.38
CA LYS A 271 -19.68 -2.28 18.84
C LYS A 271 -19.36 -0.85 19.27
N LEU A 272 -18.30 -0.26 18.73
CA LEU A 272 -17.93 1.13 19.01
C LEU A 272 -19.04 2.10 18.56
N VAL A 273 -19.58 1.90 17.36
CA VAL A 273 -20.69 2.71 16.82
C VAL A 273 -21.97 2.55 17.63
N GLU A 274 -22.30 1.33 18.07
CA GLU A 274 -23.45 1.07 18.93
C GLU A 274 -23.34 1.75 20.30
N ALA A 275 -22.13 1.76 20.89
CA ALA A 275 -21.90 2.40 22.18
C ALA A 275 -21.98 3.94 22.14
N GLN A 276 -21.90 4.55 20.96
CA GLN A 276 -22.01 6.00 20.75
C GLN A 276 -23.44 6.48 20.49
N LYS A 277 -24.41 5.55 20.37
CA LYS A 277 -25.85 5.85 20.20
C LYS A 277 -26.57 5.91 21.55
#